data_AF-A0A934HVG1-F1
#
_entry.id   AF-A0A934HVG1-F1
#
_cell.length_a   1.000
_cell.length_b   1.000
_cell.length_c   1.000
_cell.angle_alpha   90.00
_cell.angle_beta   90.00
_cell.angle_gamma   90.00
#
_symmetry.space_group_name_H-M   'P 1'
#
loop_
_entity.id
_entity.type
_entity.pdbx_description
1 polymer ?
#
loop_
_entity_poly.entity_id
_entity_poly.type
_entity_poly.pdbx_seq_one_letter_code
_entity_poly.pdbx_strand_id
1 'polypeptide(L)'
;MNKTINIIVSAFNIFIFAPLILSMCLLFGSIYTIAYICLLAPVFLIMHLVFPSLPIYLGNNTLFSEVLVTILLPIIGYMLRNVLKKHSGNFKSFITTYAIKSVRFEILKK
;
A
#
# COMPACT_ATOMS: atom_id res chain seq x y z
N MET A 1 -18.88 38.69 4.78
CA MET A 1 -18.46 37.79 3.68
C MET A 1 -18.74 36.36 4.12
N ASN A 2 -19.61 35.68 3.40
CA ASN A 2 -20.64 34.80 3.94
C ASN A 2 -20.15 33.45 4.49
N LYS A 3 -20.68 33.06 5.67
CA LYS A 3 -20.62 31.68 6.22
C LYS A 3 -20.87 30.62 5.13
N THR A 4 -21.77 30.90 4.20
CA THR A 4 -22.12 30.04 3.05
C THR A 4 -20.94 29.78 2.10
N ILE A 5 -20.12 30.80 1.79
CA ILE A 5 -18.96 30.66 0.91
C ILE A 5 -17.90 29.77 1.59
N ASN A 6 -17.65 29.96 2.89
CA ASN A 6 -16.74 29.11 3.65
C ASN A 6 -17.24 27.65 3.77
N ILE A 7 -18.55 27.43 3.83
CA ILE A 7 -19.14 26.09 3.84
C ILE A 7 -18.91 25.38 2.51
N ILE A 8 -19.20 26.05 1.40
CA ILE A 8 -19.04 25.51 0.05
C ILE A 8 -17.58 25.17 -0.22
N VAL A 9 -16.65 26.10 0.04
CA VAL A 9 -15.21 25.87 -0.16
C VAL A 9 -14.71 24.69 0.70
N SER A 10 -15.19 24.54 1.93
CA SER A 10 -14.83 23.40 2.78
C SER A 10 -15.38 22.07 2.25
N ALA A 11 -16.64 22.04 1.80
CA ALA A 11 -17.26 20.83 1.27
C ALA A 11 -16.56 20.34 -0.01
N PHE A 12 -16.20 21.28 -0.91
CA PHE A 12 -15.38 20.97 -2.08
C PHE A 12 -14.00 20.43 -1.70
N ASN A 13 -13.36 20.99 -0.66
CA ASN A 13 -12.05 20.52 -0.21
C ASN A 13 -12.13 19.07 0.30
N ILE A 14 -13.18 18.70 1.04
CA ILE A 14 -13.40 17.32 1.47
C ILE A 14 -13.65 16.40 0.26
N PHE A 15 -14.50 16.83 -0.67
CA PHE A 15 -14.83 16.05 -1.88
C PHE A 15 -13.63 15.78 -2.78
N ILE A 16 -12.65 16.70 -2.83
CA ILE A 16 -11.46 16.54 -3.67
C ILE A 16 -10.37 15.75 -2.93
N PHE A 17 -10.13 16.05 -1.65
CA PHE A 17 -9.04 15.43 -0.91
C PHE A 17 -9.36 14.04 -0.37
N ALA A 18 -10.62 13.72 -0.07
CA ALA A 18 -10.99 12.38 0.43
C ALA A 18 -10.73 11.26 -0.61
N PRO A 19 -11.10 11.40 -1.89
CA PRO A 19 -10.74 10.42 -2.93
C PRO A 19 -9.23 10.30 -3.12
N LEU A 20 -8.51 11.42 -3.01
CA LEU A 20 -7.04 11.45 -3.14
C LEU A 20 -6.36 10.69 -2.00
N ILE A 21 -6.86 10.80 -0.77
CA ILE A 21 -6.34 10.05 0.36
C ILE A 21 -6.69 8.57 0.24
N LEU A 22 -7.91 8.25 -0.21
CA LEU A 22 -8.31 6.88 -0.47
C LEU A 22 -7.40 6.23 -1.53
N SER A 23 -7.10 6.92 -2.62
CA SER A 23 -6.19 6.42 -3.67
C SER A 23 -4.77 6.22 -3.15
N MET A 24 -4.26 7.14 -2.33
CA MET A 24 -2.97 6.98 -1.66
C MET A 24 -2.95 5.78 -0.70
N CYS A 25 -4.02 5.55 0.07
CA CYS A 25 -4.16 4.39 0.93
C CYS A 25 -4.16 3.08 0.12
N LEU A 26 -4.87 3.04 -1.00
CA LEU A 26 -4.90 1.89 -1.90
C LEU A 26 -3.53 1.60 -2.50
N LEU A 27 -2.81 2.65 -2.93
CA LEU A 27 -1.43 2.53 -3.41
C LEU A 27 -0.49 2.01 -2.32
N PHE A 28 -0.56 2.56 -1.11
CA PHE A 28 0.27 2.07 -0.01
C PHE A 28 -0.05 0.60 0.31
N GLY A 29 -1.34 0.25 0.36
CA GLY A 29 -1.80 -1.11 0.60
C GLY A 29 -1.37 -2.10 -0.48
N SER A 30 -1.41 -1.70 -1.75
CA SER A 30 -0.97 -2.56 -2.86
C SER A 30 0.53 -2.82 -2.80
N ILE A 31 1.36 -1.80 -2.52
CA ILE A 31 2.81 -1.98 -2.37
C ILE A 31 3.13 -2.87 -1.16
N TYR A 32 2.40 -2.74 -0.05
CA TYR A 32 2.51 -3.67 1.09
C TYR A 32 2.19 -5.11 0.70
N THR A 33 1.12 -5.30 -0.08
CA THR A 33 0.70 -6.63 -0.54
C THR A 33 1.76 -7.26 -1.44
N ILE A 34 2.32 -6.48 -2.38
CA ILE A 34 3.42 -6.91 -3.23
C ILE A 34 4.64 -7.30 -2.38
N ALA A 35 5.02 -6.50 -1.38
CA ALA A 35 6.14 -6.82 -0.50
C ALA A 35 5.97 -8.19 0.19
N TYR A 36 4.76 -8.48 0.67
CA TYR A 36 4.44 -9.78 1.29
C TYR A 36 4.47 -10.92 0.27
N ILE A 37 3.93 -10.74 -0.94
CA ILE A 37 3.98 -11.76 -1.99
C ILE A 37 5.43 -12.09 -2.35
N CYS A 38 6.28 -11.07 -2.51
CA CYS A 38 7.70 -11.24 -2.77
C CYS A 38 8.42 -12.03 -1.65
N LEU A 39 8.07 -11.78 -0.38
CA LEU A 39 8.62 -12.52 0.76
C LEU A 39 8.12 -13.96 0.84
N LEU A 40 6.94 -14.25 0.31
CA LEU A 40 6.34 -15.59 0.27
C LEU A 40 6.82 -16.44 -0.92
N ALA A 41 7.56 -15.86 -1.88
CA ALA A 41 8.15 -16.57 -3.02
C ALA A 41 8.81 -17.93 -2.67
N PRO A 42 9.66 -18.05 -1.63
CA PRO A 42 10.24 -19.34 -1.23
C PRO A 42 9.21 -20.37 -0.77
N VAL A 43 8.11 -19.94 -0.17
CA VAL A 43 7.02 -20.84 0.23
C VAL A 43 6.31 -21.38 -1.02
N PHE A 44 6.10 -20.54 -2.04
CA PHE A 44 5.54 -20.97 -3.31
C PHE A 44 6.45 -21.94 -4.06
N LEU A 45 7.77 -21.75 -4.02
CA LEU A 45 8.73 -22.70 -4.59
C LEU A 45 8.65 -24.06 -3.88
N ILE A 46 8.63 -24.08 -2.55
CA ILE A 46 8.50 -25.33 -1.78
C ILE A 46 7.18 -26.03 -2.12
N MET A 47 6.07 -25.30 -2.19
CA MET A 47 4.78 -25.87 -2.59
C MET A 47 4.81 -26.44 -4.02
N HIS A 48 5.48 -25.77 -4.96
CA HIS A 48 5.64 -26.28 -6.32
C HIS A 48 6.47 -27.57 -6.37
N LEU A 49 7.55 -27.66 -5.58
CA LEU A 49 8.38 -28.87 -5.50
C LEU A 49 7.67 -30.05 -4.83
N VAL A 50 6.82 -29.79 -3.82
CA VAL A 50 6.06 -30.84 -3.11
C VAL A 50 4.82 -31.26 -3.91
N PHE A 51 4.16 -30.32 -4.58
CA PHE A 51 2.94 -30.54 -5.36
C PHE A 51 3.09 -29.96 -6.78
N PRO A 52 3.81 -30.65 -7.68
CA PRO A 52 4.08 -30.17 -9.03
C PRO A 52 2.83 -30.06 -9.92
N SER A 53 1.70 -30.65 -9.50
CA SER A 53 0.41 -30.50 -10.17
C SER A 53 -0.27 -29.15 -9.92
N LEU A 54 0.23 -28.33 -9.00
CA LEU A 54 -0.29 -26.98 -8.77
C LEU A 54 0.17 -26.05 -9.90
N PRO A 55 -0.71 -25.18 -10.43
CA PRO A 55 -0.40 -24.23 -11.50
C PRO A 55 0.43 -23.04 -10.99
N ILE A 56 1.55 -23.32 -10.33
CA ILE A 56 2.49 -22.32 -9.80
C ILE A 56 3.58 -22.13 -10.86
N TYR A 57 3.47 -21.07 -11.65
CA TYR A 57 4.46 -20.72 -12.67
C TYR A 57 5.35 -19.58 -12.16
N LEU A 58 6.59 -19.90 -11.79
CA LEU A 58 7.60 -18.92 -11.35
C LEU A 58 8.44 -18.34 -12.52
N GLY A 59 8.04 -18.59 -13.77
CA GLY A 59 8.70 -18.11 -14.97
C GLY A 59 9.24 -19.25 -15.83
N ASN A 60 10.50 -19.17 -16.23
CA ASN A 60 11.13 -20.19 -17.07
C ASN A 60 11.36 -21.48 -16.26
N ASN A 61 10.97 -22.65 -16.81
CA ASN A 61 10.97 -23.96 -16.12
C ASN A 61 12.38 -24.57 -15.93
N THR A 62 13.42 -23.74 -15.78
CA THR A 62 14.74 -24.23 -15.40
C THR A 62 14.91 -24.09 -13.90
N LEU A 63 15.33 -25.16 -13.22
CA LEU A 63 15.62 -25.18 -11.77
C LEU A 63 16.49 -23.98 -11.35
N PHE A 64 17.45 -23.60 -12.19
CA PHE A 64 18.33 -22.47 -11.94
C PHE A 64 17.59 -21.12 -11.87
N SER A 65 16.68 -20.85 -12.81
CA SER A 65 15.89 -19.60 -12.79
C SER A 65 14.92 -19.57 -11.61
N GLU A 66 14.32 -20.69 -11.24
CA GLU A 66 13.41 -20.76 -10.09
C GLU A 66 14.11 -20.48 -8.76
N VAL A 67 15.29 -21.07 -8.55
CA VAL A 67 16.11 -20.82 -7.35
C VAL A 67 16.58 -19.36 -7.31
N LEU A 68 17.03 -18.82 -8.45
CA LEU A 68 17.51 -17.44 -8.55
C LEU A 68 16.38 -16.43 -8.26
N VAL A 69 15.20 -16.63 -8.86
CA VAL A 69 13.99 -15.81 -8.61
C VAL A 69 13.56 -15.91 -7.14
N THR A 70 13.64 -17.10 -6.55
CA THR A 70 13.27 -17.35 -5.15
C THR A 70 14.21 -16.70 -4.14
N ILE A 71 15.48 -16.45 -4.50
CA ILE A 71 16.42 -15.70 -3.66
C ILE A 71 16.23 -14.19 -3.84
N LEU A 72 16.04 -13.72 -5.08
CA LEU A 72 15.92 -12.30 -5.39
C LEU A 72 14.61 -11.70 -4.86
N LEU A 73 13.48 -12.41 -4.98
CA LEU A 73 12.17 -11.91 -4.54
C LEU A 73 12.11 -11.56 -3.05
N PRO A 74 12.60 -12.40 -2.11
CA PRO A 74 12.69 -12.04 -0.69
C PRO A 74 13.57 -10.83 -0.42
N ILE A 75 14.70 -10.69 -1.13
CA ILE A 75 15.59 -9.53 -0.98
C ILE A 75 14.83 -8.26 -1.38
N ILE A 76 14.17 -8.28 -2.55
CA ILE A 76 13.35 -7.17 -3.04
C ILE A 76 12.20 -6.88 -2.06
N GLY A 77 11.49 -7.91 -1.62
CA GLY A 77 10.39 -7.78 -0.65
C GLY A 77 10.83 -7.20 0.69
N TYR A 78 12.01 -7.59 1.18
CA TYR A 78 12.61 -7.04 2.39
C TYR A 78 13.01 -5.56 2.23
N MET A 79 13.67 -5.21 1.11
CA MET A 79 13.99 -3.82 0.80
C MET A 79 12.73 -2.96 0.70
N LEU A 80 11.70 -3.44 -0.01
CA LEU A 80 10.42 -2.76 -0.17
C LEU A 80 9.74 -2.56 1.18
N ARG A 81 9.74 -3.58 2.04
CA ARG A 81 9.20 -3.49 3.40
C ARG A 81 9.95 -2.47 4.26
N ASN A 82 11.27 -2.35 4.14
CA ASN A 82 12.04 -1.35 4.88
C ASN A 82 11.73 0.08 4.44
N VAL A 83 11.64 0.30 3.12
CA VAL A 83 11.21 1.60 2.57
C VAL A 83 9.79 1.93 3.05
N LEU A 84 8.86 0.99 2.95
CA LEU A 84 7.49 1.16 3.44
C LEU A 84 7.44 1.46 4.93
N LYS A 85 8.22 0.76 5.76
CA LYS A 85 8.28 1.01 7.21
C LYS A 85 8.79 2.42 7.49
N LYS A 86 9.83 2.88 6.79
CA LYS A 86 10.39 4.24 6.91
C LYS A 86 9.34 5.32 6.57
N HIS A 87 8.54 5.10 5.52
CA HIS A 87 7.55 6.08 5.08
C HIS A 87 6.18 5.95 5.77
N SER A 88 5.88 4.80 6.37
CA SER A 88 4.58 4.51 7.01
C SER A 88 4.24 5.48 8.14
N GLY A 89 5.23 5.90 8.94
CA GLY A 89 5.04 6.86 10.03
C GLY A 89 4.60 8.23 9.50
N ASN A 90 5.30 8.72 8.47
CA ASN A 90 4.96 9.99 7.82
C ASN A 90 3.58 9.91 7.14
N PHE A 91 3.27 8.79 6.50
CA PHE A 91 1.98 8.56 5.85
C PHE A 91 0.83 8.55 6.87
N LYS A 92 0.97 7.83 7.98
CA LYS A 92 -0.01 7.82 9.07
C LYS A 92 -0.21 9.21 9.67
N SER A 93 0.88 9.94 9.89
CA SER A 93 0.83 11.32 10.40
C SER A 93 0.08 12.25 9.43
N PHE A 94 0.32 12.12 8.12
CA PHE A 94 -0.36 12.89 7.08
C PHE A 94 -1.87 12.61 7.08
N ILE A 95 -2.29 11.34 7.07
CA ILE A 95 -3.71 10.97 7.11
C ILE A 95 -4.38 11.49 8.38
N THR A 96 -3.73 11.30 9.54
CA THR A 96 -4.28 11.72 10.83
C THR A 96 -4.43 13.25 10.90
N THR A 97 -3.43 13.98 10.42
CA THR A 97 -3.47 15.45 10.33
C THR A 97 -4.60 15.91 9.42
N TYR A 98 -4.80 15.23 8.28
CA TYR A 98 -5.93 15.53 7.41
C TYR A 98 -7.27 15.25 8.10
N ALA A 99 -7.45 14.08 8.70
CA ALA A 99 -8.69 13.71 9.39
C ALA A 99 -9.05 14.72 10.48
N ILE A 100 -8.06 15.13 11.30
CA ILE A 100 -8.24 16.14 12.34
C ILE A 100 -8.62 17.49 11.74
N LYS A 101 -7.95 17.93 10.66
CA LYS A 101 -8.30 19.18 9.98
C LYS A 101 -9.73 19.12 9.45
N SER A 102 -10.11 18.06 8.75
CA SER A 102 -11.45 17.85 8.21
C SER A 102 -12.52 17.89 9.31
N VAL A 103 -12.29 17.25 10.46
CA VAL A 103 -13.24 17.26 11.60
C VAL A 103 -13.26 18.61 12.33
N ARG A 104 -12.10 19.27 12.54
CA ARG A 104 -12.07 20.62 13.16
C ARG A 104 -12.79 21.67 12.31
N PHE A 105 -12.79 21.54 10.99
CA PHE A 105 -13.60 22.39 10.11
C PHE A 105 -15.12 22.20 10.31
N GLU A 106 -15.56 21.02 10.76
CA GLU A 106 -16.96 20.79 11.16
C GLU A 106 -17.26 21.36 12.55
N ILE A 107 -16.33 21.22 13.52
CA ILE A 107 -16.55 21.66 14.90
C ILE A 107 -16.56 23.20 15.02
N LEU A 108 -15.73 23.93 14.26
CA LEU A 108 -15.72 25.40 14.23
C LEU A 108 -16.94 26.03 13.53
N LYS A 109 -17.87 25.22 13.01
CA LYS A 109 -19.13 25.68 12.39
C LYS A 109 -20.35 25.57 13.31
N LYS A 110 -20.26 24.88 14.45
CA LYS A 110 -21.30 24.92 15.50
C LYS A 110 -21.11 26.18 16.34
#